data_AF-A0A6A7AVW8-F1
#
_entry.id   AF-A0A6A7AVW8-F1
#
_cell.length_a   1.000
_cell.length_b   1.000
_cell.length_c   1.000
_cell.angle_alpha   90.00
_cell.angle_beta   90.00
_cell.angle_gamma   90.00
#
_symmetry.space_group_name_H-M   'P 1'
#
loop_
_entity.id
_entity.type
_entity.pdbx_description
1 polymer ?
#
loop_
_entity_poly.entity_id
_entity_poly.type
_entity_poly.pdbx_seq_one_letter_code
_entity_poly.pdbx_strand_id
1 'polypeptide(L)'
;MAEGSKIRAAFTLLKNLALAALLYATIFGVISLVSDPSGAARGKIGIPAFLDKAGPTELIESTKSGKKVKFAGTSKTVNINPHANVFNRPLTAVNIHDDYLGPRPHVDTEADLDMLIEECRGTYAGLEKMRKPFDCLNFFAQEEKRYYHLPDADKRASTKDPRKADFINADGHGKTLEKYIPIEDAVPANGSNIGTCPGPIIPYHVYWTGPATWRVEVFIKSYLYTQNQACSRLWLWLDSDRNPKAVYNMLNKDALFARFLPLVERGDIIVKAWNFPSRIPLATDLDNKNGFNYYSKPGTPDSNGERAVAENIVEDKQGQQWLVLTAKQMTFLPVAVSDAVRFIVLHIYGGAYFDMDVLMLRDMRPLLLPEEHAFAERWAAHPHPGDYNTAIMSLSANSSLSSYLLYGGVRMGVNFHPRVLGRMAWKDGRDLEFKMFETAAFDPIWTEFNWDREGRCTVPCIRDYSAVFKGKAGAIKDEWESHDGPQLEPIDLSAQHKELRSLADTEHTHGSETPSAKQNVKETHADSFQPTLDEEVELRKAGVVSDYILSEDKFPPNNRTLENFFRGAWTYHIHNQWLKHPEPSSWLSILEQAQDGFFARKRTNPYGEKWTGPDLMPYNYWPEYV
;
A
#
# COMPACT_ATOMS: atom_id res chain seq x y z
N MET A 1 14.36 3.08 -67.71
CA MET A 1 14.12 2.08 -66.64
C MET A 1 14.27 2.61 -65.21
N ALA A 2 14.62 3.89 -64.97
CA ALA A 2 14.84 4.42 -63.62
C ALA A 2 13.59 4.98 -62.89
N GLU A 3 12.52 5.35 -63.62
CA GLU A 3 11.31 5.94 -63.01
C GLU A 3 10.40 4.92 -62.29
N GLY A 4 10.34 3.68 -62.80
CA GLY A 4 9.53 2.62 -62.18
C GLY A 4 10.03 2.19 -60.78
N SER A 5 11.31 2.43 -60.47
CA SER A 5 11.91 2.08 -59.18
C SER A 5 11.50 3.05 -58.05
N LYS A 6 11.42 4.36 -58.35
CA LYS A 6 11.05 5.38 -57.37
C LYS A 6 9.57 5.32 -57.00
N ILE A 7 8.71 5.04 -57.99
CA ILE A 7 7.26 4.89 -57.77
C ILE A 7 6.99 3.67 -56.88
N ARG A 8 7.68 2.55 -57.12
CA ARG A 8 7.51 1.33 -56.32
C ARG A 8 7.99 1.50 -54.87
N ALA A 9 9.06 2.28 -54.66
CA ALA A 9 9.52 2.65 -53.33
C ALA A 9 8.52 3.55 -52.59
N ALA A 10 7.92 4.53 -53.27
CA ALA A 10 6.90 5.40 -52.70
C ALA A 10 5.64 4.62 -52.28
N PHE A 11 5.15 3.70 -53.12
CA PHE A 11 4.02 2.83 -52.76
C PHE A 11 4.31 1.88 -51.59
N THR A 12 5.55 1.38 -51.51
CA THR A 12 5.97 0.52 -50.39
C THR A 12 6.03 1.30 -49.08
N LEU A 13 6.54 2.54 -49.12
CA LEU A 13 6.56 3.43 -47.96
C LEU A 13 5.13 3.79 -47.51
N LEU A 14 4.24 4.14 -48.45
CA LEU A 14 2.85 4.48 -48.15
C LEU A 14 2.09 3.29 -47.53
N LYS A 15 2.31 2.08 -48.06
CA LYS A 15 1.77 0.84 -47.50
C LYS A 15 2.25 0.61 -46.07
N ASN A 16 3.54 0.78 -45.80
CA ASN A 16 4.10 0.57 -44.47
C ASN A 16 3.60 1.61 -43.45
N LEU A 17 3.46 2.87 -43.86
CA LEU A 17 2.90 3.93 -43.03
C LEU A 17 1.41 3.68 -42.72
N ALA A 18 0.62 3.22 -43.70
CA ALA A 18 -0.77 2.85 -43.49
C ALA A 18 -0.92 1.66 -42.54
N LEU A 19 -0.06 0.63 -42.68
CA LEU A 19 -0.02 -0.52 -41.76
C LEU A 19 0.38 -0.10 -40.34
N ALA A 20 1.37 0.77 -40.19
CA ALA A 20 1.77 1.30 -38.89
C ALA A 20 0.64 2.12 -38.24
N ALA A 21 -0.05 2.98 -39.02
CA ALA A 21 -1.20 3.76 -38.53
C ALA A 21 -2.36 2.86 -38.10
N LEU A 22 -2.66 1.80 -38.85
CA LEU A 22 -3.66 0.80 -38.49
C LEU A 22 -3.28 0.04 -37.21
N LEU A 23 -2.02 -0.39 -37.08
CA LEU A 23 -1.53 -1.05 -35.89
C LEU A 23 -1.63 -0.14 -34.66
N TYR A 24 -1.22 1.13 -34.80
CA TYR A 24 -1.34 2.14 -33.74
C TYR A 24 -2.80 2.43 -33.39
N ALA A 25 -3.69 2.58 -34.37
CA ALA A 25 -5.11 2.79 -34.13
C ALA A 25 -5.76 1.57 -33.45
N THR A 26 -5.32 0.35 -33.80
CA THR A 26 -5.82 -0.88 -33.17
C THR A 26 -5.30 -1.02 -31.75
N ILE A 27 -4.01 -0.78 -31.51
CA ILE A 27 -3.42 -0.78 -30.16
C ILE A 27 -4.06 0.33 -29.31
N PHE A 28 -4.19 1.55 -29.84
CA PHE A 28 -4.83 2.66 -29.15
C PHE A 28 -6.31 2.40 -28.89
N GLY A 29 -7.02 1.76 -29.84
CA GLY A 29 -8.40 1.33 -29.68
C GLY A 29 -8.56 0.29 -28.58
N VAL A 30 -7.71 -0.75 -28.55
CA VAL A 30 -7.68 -1.77 -27.50
C VAL A 30 -7.32 -1.14 -26.15
N ILE A 31 -6.28 -0.30 -26.09
CA ILE A 31 -5.90 0.42 -24.87
C ILE A 31 -7.05 1.30 -24.42
N SER A 32 -7.70 2.06 -25.30
CA SER A 32 -8.82 2.94 -24.94
C SER A 32 -10.04 2.14 -24.47
N LEU A 33 -10.34 0.99 -25.08
CA LEU A 33 -11.43 0.10 -24.65
C LEU A 33 -11.14 -0.53 -23.28
N VAL A 34 -9.88 -0.90 -23.02
CA VAL A 34 -9.42 -1.45 -21.73
C VAL A 34 -9.26 -0.34 -20.67
N SER A 35 -9.05 0.91 -21.10
CA SER A 35 -8.85 2.07 -20.23
C SER A 35 -10.12 2.87 -19.97
N ASP A 36 -11.24 2.56 -20.63
CA ASP A 36 -12.49 3.30 -20.50
C ASP A 36 -13.03 3.15 -19.06
N PRO A 37 -12.99 4.22 -18.23
CA PRO A 37 -13.41 4.15 -16.84
C PRO A 37 -14.94 4.03 -16.70
N SER A 38 -15.70 4.24 -17.79
CA SER A 38 -17.15 4.32 -17.76
C SER A 38 -17.86 2.96 -17.60
N GLY A 39 -17.15 1.86 -17.87
CA GLY A 39 -17.67 0.49 -17.69
C GLY A 39 -17.42 -0.12 -16.31
N ALA A 40 -16.63 0.52 -15.44
CA ALA A 40 -16.16 -0.06 -14.18
C ALA A 40 -16.74 0.64 -12.93
N ALA A 41 -18.00 1.11 -13.01
CA ALA A 41 -18.77 1.37 -11.80
C ALA A 41 -19.08 0.03 -11.13
N ARG A 42 -18.14 -0.43 -10.30
CA ARG A 42 -18.18 -1.71 -9.58
C ARG A 42 -19.33 -1.67 -8.57
N GLY A 43 -20.39 -2.43 -8.83
CA GLY A 43 -21.38 -2.78 -7.82
C GLY A 43 -20.86 -3.89 -6.91
N LYS A 44 -21.58 -4.21 -5.83
CA LYS A 44 -21.42 -5.47 -5.11
C LYS A 44 -22.10 -6.58 -5.93
N ILE A 45 -21.50 -7.78 -6.03
CA ILE A 45 -22.29 -8.97 -6.36
C ILE A 45 -23.23 -9.19 -5.15
N GLY A 46 -24.53 -9.23 -5.39
CA GLY A 46 -25.48 -9.74 -4.39
C GLY A 46 -25.49 -11.27 -4.44
N ILE A 47 -25.58 -11.93 -3.28
CA ILE A 47 -26.12 -13.29 -3.30
C ILE A 47 -27.58 -13.13 -3.72
N PRO A 48 -28.16 -14.00 -4.58
CA PRO A 48 -29.52 -13.80 -5.03
C PRO A 48 -30.45 -13.66 -3.82
N ALA A 49 -31.10 -12.50 -3.66
CA ALA A 49 -32.19 -12.36 -2.71
C ALA A 49 -33.27 -13.36 -3.14
N PHE A 50 -33.49 -14.40 -2.34
CA PHE A 50 -34.40 -15.51 -2.65
C PHE A 50 -35.89 -15.10 -2.66
N LEU A 51 -36.19 -13.81 -2.61
CA LEU A 51 -37.52 -13.26 -2.33
C LEU A 51 -37.89 -12.17 -3.34
N ASP A 52 -38.41 -12.59 -4.49
CA ASP A 52 -39.74 -12.13 -4.91
C ASP A 52 -40.33 -13.06 -5.99
N LYS A 53 -41.27 -13.89 -5.55
CA LYS A 53 -42.36 -14.55 -6.29
C LYS A 53 -41.99 -15.27 -7.62
N ALA A 54 -42.00 -16.61 -7.52
CA ALA A 54 -42.08 -17.61 -8.61
C ALA A 54 -40.81 -17.86 -9.47
N GLY A 55 -39.89 -18.66 -8.90
CA GLY A 55 -39.02 -19.64 -9.60
C GLY A 55 -37.65 -19.16 -10.14
N PRO A 56 -36.69 -20.07 -10.43
CA PRO A 56 -36.82 -21.53 -10.45
C PRO A 56 -35.79 -22.29 -9.58
N THR A 57 -36.12 -23.54 -9.29
CA THR A 57 -35.24 -24.69 -9.00
C THR A 57 -34.06 -24.88 -9.99
N GLU A 58 -33.90 -24.02 -11.00
CA GLU A 58 -32.79 -23.99 -11.95
C GLU A 58 -31.53 -23.26 -11.39
N LEU A 59 -31.68 -22.51 -10.28
CA LEU A 59 -30.58 -21.73 -9.68
C LEU A 59 -29.65 -22.56 -8.77
N ILE A 60 -30.06 -23.76 -8.39
CA ILE A 60 -29.32 -24.70 -7.54
C ILE A 60 -29.35 -26.09 -8.18
N GLU A 61 -28.41 -26.37 -9.09
CA GLU A 61 -28.23 -27.72 -9.64
C GLU A 61 -27.34 -28.53 -8.69
N SER A 62 -27.80 -29.70 -8.24
CA SER A 62 -26.98 -30.62 -7.46
C SER A 62 -26.04 -31.37 -8.40
N THR A 63 -24.73 -31.21 -8.19
CA THR A 63 -23.69 -31.91 -8.94
C THR A 63 -23.05 -33.01 -8.08
N LYS A 64 -22.25 -33.87 -8.69
CA LYS A 64 -21.47 -34.89 -7.95
C LYS A 64 -20.46 -34.31 -6.97
N SER A 65 -20.10 -33.02 -7.10
CA SER A 65 -19.04 -32.36 -6.33
C SER A 65 -19.51 -31.13 -5.57
N GLY A 66 -20.81 -30.85 -5.51
CA GLY A 66 -21.36 -29.70 -4.80
C GLY A 66 -22.65 -29.14 -5.38
N LYS A 67 -23.01 -27.91 -4.98
CA LYS A 67 -24.19 -27.17 -5.42
C LYS A 67 -23.77 -26.05 -6.36
N LYS A 68 -24.30 -26.01 -7.57
CA LYS A 68 -24.09 -24.89 -8.49
C LYS A 68 -25.02 -23.73 -8.12
N VAL A 69 -24.46 -22.56 -7.81
CA VAL A 69 -25.21 -21.34 -7.46
C VAL A 69 -24.88 -20.24 -8.45
N LYS A 70 -25.90 -19.54 -8.96
CA LYS A 70 -25.72 -18.37 -9.83
C LYS A 70 -25.79 -17.11 -8.98
N PHE A 71 -24.72 -16.33 -8.93
CA PHE A 71 -24.69 -15.07 -8.19
C PHE A 71 -25.43 -13.95 -8.94
N ALA A 72 -26.18 -13.11 -8.21
CA ALA A 72 -26.94 -12.03 -8.82
C ALA A 72 -26.01 -10.99 -9.45
N GLY A 73 -26.36 -10.51 -10.66
CA GLY A 73 -25.51 -9.60 -11.42
C GLY A 73 -24.34 -10.27 -12.15
N THR A 74 -24.25 -11.61 -12.14
CA THR A 74 -23.22 -12.35 -12.88
C THR A 74 -23.83 -13.34 -13.89
N SER A 75 -23.14 -13.55 -15.00
CA SER A 75 -23.42 -14.64 -15.95
C SER A 75 -22.79 -15.98 -15.53
N LYS A 76 -21.96 -15.97 -14.47
CA LYS A 76 -21.20 -17.15 -14.02
C LYS A 76 -21.95 -17.91 -12.94
N THR A 77 -21.92 -19.24 -13.05
CA THR A 77 -22.36 -20.16 -12.00
C THR A 77 -21.14 -20.67 -11.25
N VAL A 78 -21.19 -20.62 -9.93
CA VAL A 78 -20.13 -21.10 -9.04
C VAL A 78 -20.53 -22.45 -8.46
N ASN A 79 -19.60 -23.40 -8.41
CA ASN A 79 -19.85 -24.69 -7.76
C ASN A 79 -19.32 -24.65 -6.33
N ILE A 80 -20.23 -24.62 -5.37
CA ILE A 80 -19.93 -24.52 -3.95
C ILE A 80 -19.91 -25.93 -3.37
N ASN A 81 -18.83 -26.28 -2.65
CA ASN A 81 -18.82 -27.48 -1.83
C ASN A 81 -19.63 -27.19 -0.54
N PRO A 82 -20.76 -27.88 -0.27
CA PRO A 82 -21.55 -27.62 0.93
C PRO A 82 -20.78 -27.81 2.24
N HIS A 83 -19.77 -28.67 2.26
CA HIS A 83 -19.04 -29.04 3.47
C HIS A 83 -17.69 -28.33 3.62
N ALA A 84 -17.24 -27.55 2.63
CA ALA A 84 -15.95 -26.87 2.70
C ALA A 84 -15.91 -25.63 1.80
N ASN A 85 -16.43 -24.53 2.33
CA ASN A 85 -16.56 -23.24 1.65
C ASN A 85 -16.28 -22.09 2.62
N VAL A 86 -16.27 -20.85 2.11
CA VAL A 86 -16.00 -19.64 2.91
C VAL A 86 -16.96 -19.41 4.09
N PHE A 87 -18.15 -20.02 4.10
CA PHE A 87 -19.17 -19.83 5.15
C PHE A 87 -19.03 -20.80 6.33
N ASN A 88 -18.35 -21.93 6.15
CA ASN A 88 -18.21 -22.95 7.19
C ASN A 88 -16.76 -23.36 7.49
N ARG A 89 -15.79 -22.89 6.68
CA ARG A 89 -14.37 -23.13 6.91
C ARG A 89 -13.90 -22.47 8.21
N PRO A 90 -13.28 -23.23 9.14
CA PRO A 90 -12.56 -22.68 10.28
C PRO A 90 -11.48 -21.69 9.82
N LEU A 91 -11.33 -20.55 10.51
CA LEU A 91 -10.38 -19.52 10.09
C LEU A 91 -8.91 -19.94 10.29
N THR A 92 -8.64 -20.71 11.35
CA THR A 92 -7.29 -21.12 11.78
C THR A 92 -7.33 -22.52 12.37
N ALA A 93 -6.20 -23.24 12.32
CA ALA A 93 -6.03 -24.51 13.03
C ALA A 93 -5.30 -24.37 14.38
N VAL A 94 -4.86 -23.15 14.72
CA VAL A 94 -4.00 -22.88 15.88
C VAL A 94 -4.45 -21.65 16.66
N ASN A 95 -4.12 -21.59 17.95
CA ASN A 95 -4.27 -20.42 18.80
C ASN A 95 -3.44 -19.28 18.22
N ILE A 96 -4.06 -18.12 18.02
CA ILE A 96 -3.40 -16.96 17.42
C ILE A 96 -2.92 -16.02 18.52
N HIS A 97 -1.65 -15.64 18.45
CA HIS A 97 -1.07 -14.57 19.26
C HIS A 97 -0.98 -13.29 18.43
N ASP A 98 -1.93 -12.38 18.64
CA ASP A 98 -2.04 -11.15 17.84
C ASP A 98 -1.03 -10.08 18.26
N ASP A 99 -0.69 -9.96 19.54
CA ASP A 99 0.19 -8.95 20.11
C ASP A 99 1.69 -9.32 20.06
N TYR A 100 2.10 -9.97 18.98
CA TYR A 100 3.43 -10.59 18.82
C TYR A 100 4.60 -9.60 18.71
N LEU A 101 4.35 -8.30 18.58
CA LEU A 101 5.38 -7.25 18.67
C LEU A 101 5.48 -6.64 20.08
N GLY A 102 4.60 -7.03 21.00
CA GLY A 102 4.51 -6.41 22.33
C GLY A 102 3.92 -4.98 22.28
N PRO A 103 3.98 -4.23 23.39
CA PRO A 103 3.41 -2.88 23.43
C PRO A 103 4.05 -1.93 22.41
N ARG A 104 3.24 -1.04 21.81
CA ARG A 104 3.74 -0.01 20.91
C ARG A 104 4.86 0.80 21.58
N PRO A 105 5.96 1.11 20.86
CA PRO A 105 7.00 2.00 21.37
C PRO A 105 6.45 3.35 21.82
N HIS A 106 7.20 4.03 22.69
CA HIS A 106 6.85 5.37 23.13
C HIS A 106 6.74 6.32 21.91
N VAL A 107 5.87 7.32 21.98
CA VAL A 107 5.59 8.27 20.88
C VAL A 107 6.82 9.06 20.40
N ASP A 108 7.87 9.10 21.22
CA ASP A 108 9.16 9.73 20.92
C ASP A 108 10.31 8.72 20.73
N THR A 109 10.01 7.42 20.62
CA THR A 109 11.05 6.42 20.36
C THR A 109 11.62 6.63 18.96
N GLU A 110 12.94 6.74 18.88
CA GLU A 110 13.70 6.88 17.64
C GLU A 110 14.48 5.60 17.35
N ALA A 111 14.67 5.31 16.07
CA ALA A 111 15.53 4.24 15.59
C ALA A 111 16.91 4.75 15.19
N ASP A 112 17.96 4.02 15.56
CA ASP A 112 19.30 4.17 15.01
C ASP A 112 19.33 3.58 13.59
N LEU A 113 19.13 4.46 12.60
CA LEU A 113 19.04 4.06 11.19
C LEU A 113 20.37 3.49 10.67
N ASP A 114 21.50 4.00 11.16
CA ASP A 114 22.82 3.53 10.72
C ASP A 114 23.09 2.12 11.24
N MET A 115 22.75 1.85 12.50
CA MET A 115 22.82 0.48 13.05
C MET A 115 21.92 -0.49 12.30
N LEU A 116 20.68 -0.10 11.99
CA LEU A 116 19.75 -0.93 11.22
C LEU A 116 20.35 -1.30 9.85
N ILE A 117 21.00 -0.34 9.19
CA ILE A 117 21.64 -0.55 7.89
C ILE A 117 22.87 -1.42 8.04
N GLU A 118 23.80 -1.09 8.94
CA GLU A 118 25.09 -1.78 9.09
C GLU A 118 24.93 -3.24 9.56
N GLU A 119 23.96 -3.53 10.42
CA GLU A 119 23.74 -4.90 10.88
C GLU A 119 23.18 -5.81 9.79
N CYS A 120 22.38 -5.25 8.87
CA CYS A 120 21.81 -6.00 7.76
C CYS A 120 22.70 -6.03 6.51
N ARG A 121 23.44 -4.95 6.26
CA ARG A 121 24.33 -4.80 5.11
C ARG A 121 25.71 -5.37 5.36
N GLY A 122 26.25 -5.12 6.55
CA GLY A 122 27.68 -5.05 6.79
C GLY A 122 28.24 -3.65 6.51
N THR A 123 29.55 -3.55 6.35
CA THR A 123 30.21 -2.25 6.12
C THR A 123 29.79 -1.65 4.78
N TYR A 124 29.84 -0.33 4.64
CA TYR A 124 29.49 0.36 3.40
C TYR A 124 30.22 -0.20 2.16
N ALA A 125 31.50 -0.59 2.31
CA ALA A 125 32.29 -1.16 1.22
C ALA A 125 32.20 -2.68 1.10
N GLY A 126 31.98 -3.39 2.22
CA GLY A 126 32.11 -4.85 2.26
C GLY A 126 30.82 -5.62 1.96
N LEU A 127 29.65 -5.06 2.29
CA LEU A 127 28.33 -5.64 1.99
C LEU A 127 28.18 -7.12 2.42
N GLU A 128 28.84 -7.51 3.51
CA GLU A 128 29.09 -8.90 3.90
C GLU A 128 27.82 -9.64 4.34
N LYS A 129 26.79 -8.89 4.72
CA LYS A 129 25.54 -9.43 5.28
C LYS A 129 24.31 -9.18 4.40
N MET A 130 24.39 -8.28 3.42
CA MET A 130 23.27 -7.86 2.56
C MET A 130 22.48 -9.03 1.94
N ARG A 131 23.16 -10.14 1.65
CA ARG A 131 22.55 -11.34 1.04
C ARG A 131 21.89 -12.29 2.04
N LYS A 132 21.86 -11.96 3.33
CA LYS A 132 21.34 -12.82 4.41
C LYS A 132 20.07 -12.21 5.03
N PRO A 133 18.95 -12.16 4.29
CA PRO A 133 17.72 -11.51 4.75
C PRO A 133 17.14 -12.13 6.02
N PHE A 134 17.32 -13.44 6.25
CA PHE A 134 16.90 -14.09 7.50
C PHE A 134 17.61 -13.49 8.73
N ASP A 135 18.93 -13.33 8.67
CA ASP A 135 19.72 -12.79 9.79
C ASP A 135 19.30 -11.35 10.09
N CYS A 136 19.07 -10.56 9.04
CA CYS A 136 18.56 -9.19 9.14
C CYS A 136 17.17 -9.12 9.79
N LEU A 137 16.20 -9.93 9.33
CA LEU A 137 14.87 -9.99 9.93
C LEU A 137 14.91 -10.46 11.39
N ASN A 138 15.77 -11.43 11.71
CA ASN A 138 15.94 -11.91 13.07
C ASN A 138 16.50 -10.81 13.99
N PHE A 139 17.48 -10.03 13.52
CA PHE A 139 17.98 -8.85 14.23
C PHE A 139 16.87 -7.84 14.47
N PHE A 140 16.08 -7.50 13.45
CA PHE A 140 14.94 -6.59 13.61
C PHE A 140 13.91 -7.13 14.61
N ALA A 141 13.62 -8.43 14.60
CA ALA A 141 12.60 -9.02 15.47
C ALA A 141 13.06 -9.16 16.93
N GLN A 142 14.34 -9.41 17.19
CA GLN A 142 14.83 -9.83 18.51
C GLN A 142 15.66 -8.78 19.24
N GLU A 143 16.18 -7.77 18.53
CA GLU A 143 17.19 -6.86 19.08
C GLU A 143 16.71 -5.39 19.09
N GLU A 144 15.40 -5.15 19.21
CA GLU A 144 14.81 -3.79 19.27
C GLU A 144 15.51 -2.88 20.28
N LYS A 145 15.91 -3.40 21.44
CA LYS A 145 16.59 -2.62 22.49
C LYS A 145 17.96 -2.07 22.07
N ARG A 146 18.58 -2.60 21.01
CA ARG A 146 19.86 -2.10 20.51
C ARG A 146 19.69 -0.87 19.62
N TYR A 147 18.63 -0.85 18.80
CA TYR A 147 18.43 0.18 17.79
C TYR A 147 17.28 1.14 18.11
N TYR A 148 16.36 0.79 19.01
CA TYR A 148 15.38 1.72 19.55
C TYR A 148 15.88 2.35 20.84
N HIS A 149 15.77 3.68 20.90
CA HIS A 149 16.08 4.44 22.09
C HIS A 149 15.04 5.55 22.28
N LEU A 150 14.87 5.96 23.54
CA LEU A 150 14.08 7.12 23.88
C LEU A 150 15.05 8.29 24.10
N PRO A 151 15.01 9.36 23.29
CA PRO A 151 15.88 10.50 23.47
C PRO A 151 15.70 11.18 24.83
N ASP A 152 16.73 11.93 25.24
CA ASP A 152 16.66 12.86 26.37
C ASP A 152 15.49 13.83 26.20
N ALA A 153 14.90 14.26 27.32
CA ALA A 153 13.63 14.98 27.30
C ALA A 153 13.62 16.23 26.40
N ASP A 154 14.72 16.98 26.33
CA ASP A 154 14.89 18.18 25.49
C ASP A 154 15.11 17.87 23.99
N LYS A 155 15.46 16.62 23.68
CA LYS A 155 15.68 16.13 22.32
C LYS A 155 14.45 15.47 21.72
N ARG A 156 13.49 15.02 22.53
CA ARG A 156 12.26 14.37 22.07
C ARG A 156 11.46 15.22 21.08
N ALA A 157 10.95 14.58 20.03
CA ALA A 157 10.13 15.20 19.01
C ALA A 157 8.89 15.92 19.57
N SER A 158 8.26 15.36 20.60
CA SER A 158 7.12 15.94 21.33
C SER A 158 7.40 17.30 22.00
N THR A 159 8.67 17.65 22.22
CA THR A 159 9.06 18.92 22.87
C THR A 159 9.48 20.00 21.87
N LYS A 160 9.61 19.65 20.59
CA LYS A 160 10.03 20.57 19.54
C LYS A 160 8.89 21.51 19.15
N ASP A 161 9.26 22.68 18.60
CA ASP A 161 8.31 23.64 18.04
C ASP A 161 7.72 23.06 16.74
N PRO A 162 6.40 22.79 16.68
CA PRO A 162 5.77 22.19 15.50
C PRO A 162 5.93 23.02 14.22
N ARG A 163 6.12 24.34 14.36
CA ARG A 163 6.31 25.26 13.22
C ARG A 163 7.64 25.01 12.50
N LYS A 164 8.61 24.43 13.21
CA LYS A 164 9.94 24.08 12.70
C LYS A 164 10.05 22.61 12.26
N ALA A 165 8.97 21.84 12.34
CA ALA A 165 8.98 20.45 11.93
C ALA A 165 9.24 20.28 10.42
N ASP A 166 9.92 19.19 10.09
CA ASP A 166 10.31 18.77 8.75
C ASP A 166 9.13 18.31 7.88
N PHE A 167 7.94 18.23 8.45
CA PHE A 167 6.72 17.83 7.77
C PHE A 167 5.75 18.99 7.71
N ILE A 168 4.90 19.00 6.69
CA ILE A 168 3.79 19.95 6.65
C ILE A 168 2.77 19.59 7.74
N ASN A 169 2.19 20.62 8.38
CA ASN A 169 1.07 20.43 9.29
C ASN A 169 1.35 19.41 10.43
N ALA A 170 2.57 19.39 10.95
CA ALA A 170 2.97 18.47 12.01
C ALA A 170 2.13 18.61 13.29
N ASP A 171 1.50 19.77 13.52
CA ASP A 171 0.58 20.02 14.63
C ASP A 171 -0.88 19.66 14.33
N GLY A 172 -1.25 19.41 13.07
CA GLY A 172 -2.65 19.25 12.67
C GLY A 172 -3.44 20.56 12.59
N HIS A 173 -2.79 21.72 12.80
CA HIS A 173 -3.40 23.05 12.86
C HIS A 173 -2.74 24.07 11.90
N GLY A 174 -2.12 23.59 10.82
CA GLY A 174 -1.54 24.41 9.78
C GLY A 174 -0.22 25.07 10.17
N LYS A 175 0.58 24.45 11.05
CA LYS A 175 1.81 25.04 11.63
C LYS A 175 1.52 26.34 12.41
N THR A 176 0.49 26.33 13.24
CA THR A 176 0.10 27.50 14.05
C THR A 176 0.40 27.32 15.54
N LEU A 177 0.53 26.07 16.01
CA LEU A 177 0.83 25.80 17.42
C LEU A 177 2.33 25.93 17.71
N GLU A 178 2.69 26.52 18.85
CA GLU A 178 4.08 26.66 19.29
C GLU A 178 4.61 25.43 20.02
N LYS A 179 3.71 24.54 20.47
CA LYS A 179 4.00 23.32 21.23
C LYS A 179 2.99 22.24 20.88
N TYR A 180 3.41 20.99 20.94
CA TYR A 180 2.50 19.85 20.91
C TYR A 180 1.74 19.73 22.23
N ILE A 181 0.65 18.95 22.22
CA ILE A 181 -0.07 18.58 23.44
C ILE A 181 0.85 17.72 24.33
N PRO A 182 0.84 17.90 25.67
CA PRO A 182 1.55 17.02 26.58
C PRO A 182 1.13 15.56 26.43
N ILE A 183 2.04 14.62 26.69
CA ILE A 183 1.79 13.18 26.51
C ILE A 183 0.68 12.71 27.46
N GLU A 184 0.68 13.22 28.70
CA GLU A 184 -0.31 12.95 29.73
C GLU A 184 -1.73 13.44 29.37
N ASP A 185 -1.81 14.44 28.50
CA ASP A 185 -3.08 15.04 28.05
C ASP A 185 -3.53 14.47 26.70
N ALA A 186 -2.72 13.61 26.07
CA ALA A 186 -3.02 13.05 24.77
C ALA A 186 -4.22 12.10 24.84
N VAL A 187 -5.23 12.36 24.00
CA VAL A 187 -6.45 11.57 23.91
C VAL A 187 -6.31 10.56 22.75
N PRO A 188 -6.56 9.26 22.99
CA PRO A 188 -6.55 8.26 21.92
C PRO A 188 -7.71 8.49 20.93
N ALA A 189 -7.57 7.94 19.72
CA ALA A 189 -8.65 7.93 18.74
C ALA A 189 -9.90 7.22 19.29
N ASN A 190 -11.08 7.66 18.85
CA ASN A 190 -12.38 7.04 19.10
C ASN A 190 -13.26 7.10 17.84
N GLY A 191 -14.47 6.54 17.89
CA GLY A 191 -15.34 6.40 16.71
C GLY A 191 -15.66 7.70 15.96
N SER A 192 -15.53 8.86 16.62
CA SER A 192 -15.85 10.18 16.05
C SER A 192 -14.66 11.13 15.92
N ASN A 193 -13.57 10.89 16.66
CA ASN A 193 -12.40 11.75 16.71
C ASN A 193 -11.13 10.91 16.53
N ILE A 194 -10.19 11.38 15.72
CA ILE A 194 -8.91 10.70 15.48
C ILE A 194 -7.93 10.78 16.68
N GLY A 195 -8.28 11.53 17.72
CA GLY A 195 -7.42 11.74 18.88
C GLY A 195 -6.40 12.85 18.66
N THR A 196 -5.49 12.98 19.60
CA THR A 196 -4.45 14.03 19.60
C THR A 196 -3.06 13.40 19.66
N CYS A 197 -2.16 13.82 18.77
CA CYS A 197 -0.77 13.37 18.82
C CYS A 197 0.06 14.25 19.75
N PRO A 198 0.70 13.69 20.78
CA PRO A 198 1.70 14.41 21.58
C PRO A 198 3.06 14.41 20.86
N GLY A 199 3.10 14.99 19.66
CA GLY A 199 4.29 15.04 18.80
C GLY A 199 3.94 15.29 17.33
N PRO A 200 4.92 15.19 16.41
CA PRO A 200 4.67 15.46 15.00
C PRO A 200 3.70 14.44 14.40
N ILE A 201 2.67 14.96 13.74
CA ILE A 201 1.78 14.21 12.86
C ILE A 201 2.48 14.04 11.51
N ILE A 202 2.84 12.81 11.16
CA ILE A 202 3.64 12.52 9.98
C ILE A 202 2.73 12.15 8.80
N PRO A 203 2.88 12.77 7.62
CA PRO A 203 2.12 12.40 6.44
C PRO A 203 2.69 11.14 5.77
N TYR A 204 1.79 10.23 5.41
CA TYR A 204 2.08 9.00 4.68
C TYR A 204 1.42 9.13 3.31
N HIS A 205 2.21 9.11 2.24
CA HIS A 205 1.75 9.37 0.89
C HIS A 205 1.69 8.09 0.08
N VAL A 206 0.60 7.93 -0.67
CA VAL A 206 0.43 6.86 -1.66
C VAL A 206 -0.21 7.44 -2.91
N TYR A 207 0.16 6.91 -4.08
CA TYR A 207 -0.37 7.33 -5.37
C TYR A 207 -1.23 6.23 -6.02
N TRP A 208 -2.35 6.61 -6.64
CA TRP A 208 -3.23 5.69 -7.34
C TRP A 208 -3.84 6.30 -8.60
N THR A 209 -4.07 5.45 -9.60
CA THR A 209 -4.83 5.77 -10.80
C THR A 209 -5.96 4.76 -10.99
N GLY A 210 -7.18 5.27 -11.22
CA GLY A 210 -8.37 4.46 -11.50
C GLY A 210 -9.25 4.20 -10.27
N PRO A 211 -10.27 3.32 -10.41
CA PRO A 211 -11.18 2.99 -9.32
C PRO A 211 -10.46 2.22 -8.21
N ALA A 212 -11.01 2.24 -6.98
CA ALA A 212 -10.50 1.44 -5.89
C ALA A 212 -10.64 -0.05 -6.22
N THR A 213 -9.60 -0.80 -5.87
CA THR A 213 -9.52 -2.25 -6.01
C THR A 213 -9.21 -2.84 -4.64
N TRP A 214 -9.21 -4.17 -4.52
CA TRP A 214 -8.77 -4.87 -3.32
C TRP A 214 -7.37 -4.40 -2.84
N ARG A 215 -6.52 -3.87 -3.73
CA ARG A 215 -5.18 -3.34 -3.42
C ARG A 215 -5.25 -2.06 -2.59
N VAL A 216 -6.13 -1.13 -3.00
CA VAL A 216 -6.39 0.10 -2.24
C VAL A 216 -6.95 -0.26 -0.88
N GLU A 217 -7.84 -1.26 -0.83
CA GLU A 217 -8.40 -1.74 0.43
C GLU A 217 -7.33 -2.33 1.35
N VAL A 218 -6.51 -3.27 0.87
CA VAL A 218 -5.50 -3.95 1.70
C VAL A 218 -4.39 -3.00 2.14
N PHE A 219 -3.98 -2.04 1.29
CA PHE A 219 -3.04 -0.99 1.67
C PHE A 219 -3.60 -0.17 2.84
N ILE A 220 -4.80 0.41 2.68
CA ILE A 220 -5.42 1.27 3.70
C ILE A 220 -5.62 0.49 5.00
N LYS A 221 -6.15 -0.73 4.92
CA LYS A 221 -6.36 -1.56 6.11
C LYS A 221 -5.05 -1.96 6.78
N SER A 222 -3.97 -2.23 6.04
CA SER A 222 -2.64 -2.49 6.64
C SER A 222 -2.08 -1.27 7.37
N TYR A 223 -2.27 -0.07 6.81
CA TYR A 223 -1.92 1.19 7.46
C TYR A 223 -2.72 1.40 8.76
N LEU A 224 -4.04 1.22 8.72
CA LEU A 224 -4.93 1.39 9.89
C LEU A 224 -4.64 0.35 10.98
N TYR A 225 -4.24 -0.86 10.58
CA TYR A 225 -3.92 -1.96 11.48
C TYR A 225 -2.63 -1.72 12.27
N THR A 226 -1.63 -1.07 11.66
CA THR A 226 -0.27 -1.02 12.21
C THR A 226 0.17 0.34 12.72
N GLN A 227 -0.26 1.44 12.08
CA GLN A 227 0.22 2.79 12.39
C GLN A 227 -0.56 3.45 13.54
N ASN A 228 0.11 4.36 14.26
CA ASN A 228 -0.52 5.19 15.29
C ASN A 228 -1.37 6.30 14.66
N GLN A 229 -2.68 6.08 14.58
CA GLN A 229 -3.62 6.95 13.86
C GLN A 229 -3.68 8.39 14.36
N ALA A 230 -3.41 8.65 15.65
CA ALA A 230 -3.37 10.03 16.14
C ALA A 230 -2.18 10.80 15.54
N CYS A 231 -1.07 10.11 15.29
CA CYS A 231 0.23 10.65 14.92
C CYS A 231 0.64 10.42 13.46
N SER A 232 -0.24 9.85 12.65
CA SER A 232 -0.01 9.64 11.21
C SER A 232 -1.23 10.11 10.41
N ARG A 233 -1.02 10.54 9.16
CA ARG A 233 -2.11 10.90 8.23
C ARG A 233 -1.88 10.26 6.88
N LEU A 234 -2.83 9.46 6.41
CA LEU A 234 -2.76 8.86 5.09
C LEU A 234 -3.24 9.85 4.03
N TRP A 235 -2.40 10.13 3.04
CA TRP A 235 -2.69 11.00 1.90
C TRP A 235 -2.75 10.15 0.64
N LEU A 236 -3.97 9.92 0.14
CA LEU A 236 -4.23 9.18 -1.09
C LEU A 236 -4.29 10.15 -2.27
N TRP A 237 -3.22 10.17 -3.06
CA TRP A 237 -3.11 10.99 -4.26
C TRP A 237 -3.72 10.28 -5.46
N LEU A 238 -4.68 10.92 -6.13
CA LEU A 238 -5.40 10.37 -7.26
C LEU A 238 -5.07 11.13 -8.55
N ASP A 239 -4.64 10.41 -9.59
CA ASP A 239 -4.26 10.93 -10.90
C ASP A 239 -5.40 11.74 -11.56
N SER A 240 -5.37 13.06 -11.37
CA SER A 240 -6.37 13.99 -11.89
C SER A 240 -5.97 14.56 -13.25
N ASP A 241 -4.69 14.47 -13.64
CA ASP A 241 -4.25 14.75 -15.02
C ASP A 241 -4.89 13.76 -16.00
N ARG A 242 -4.92 12.46 -15.63
CA ARG A 242 -5.58 11.43 -16.45
C ARG A 242 -7.09 11.46 -16.32
N ASN A 243 -7.62 11.71 -15.13
CA ASN A 243 -9.06 11.80 -14.88
C ASN A 243 -9.39 13.00 -14.00
N PRO A 244 -9.80 14.15 -14.56
CA PRO A 244 -10.11 15.36 -13.78
C PRO A 244 -11.18 15.19 -12.70
N LYS A 245 -11.97 14.10 -12.76
CA LYS A 245 -12.98 13.75 -11.74
C LYS A 245 -12.52 12.62 -10.82
N ALA A 246 -11.23 12.28 -10.77
CA ALA A 246 -10.72 11.13 -10.00
C ALA A 246 -11.15 11.18 -8.53
N VAL A 247 -10.93 12.32 -7.85
CA VAL A 247 -11.37 12.54 -6.46
C VAL A 247 -12.88 12.43 -6.32
N TYR A 248 -13.64 13.11 -7.18
CA TYR A 248 -15.10 13.06 -7.14
C TYR A 248 -15.63 11.63 -7.33
N ASN A 249 -15.08 10.88 -8.30
CA ASN A 249 -15.49 9.51 -8.56
C ASN A 249 -15.14 8.58 -7.39
N MET A 250 -13.94 8.72 -6.81
CA MET A 250 -13.53 7.94 -5.64
C MET A 250 -14.46 8.17 -4.44
N LEU A 251 -14.80 9.43 -4.15
CA LEU A 251 -15.60 9.79 -2.97
C LEU A 251 -17.10 9.55 -3.15
N ASN A 252 -17.64 9.66 -4.37
CA ASN A 252 -19.10 9.70 -4.59
C ASN A 252 -19.65 8.56 -5.44
N LYS A 253 -18.77 7.76 -6.08
CA LYS A 253 -19.21 6.71 -7.03
C LYS A 253 -18.53 5.37 -6.85
N ASP A 254 -17.39 5.31 -6.17
CA ASP A 254 -16.67 4.08 -6.00
C ASP A 254 -17.24 3.26 -4.84
N ALA A 255 -17.91 2.15 -5.15
CA ALA A 255 -18.59 1.34 -4.15
C ALA A 255 -17.62 0.61 -3.21
N LEU A 256 -16.39 0.32 -3.64
CA LEU A 256 -15.40 -0.30 -2.77
C LEU A 256 -14.89 0.76 -1.79
N PHE A 257 -14.54 1.94 -2.28
CA PHE A 257 -14.01 3.03 -1.45
C PHE A 257 -15.06 3.61 -0.50
N ALA A 258 -16.35 3.48 -0.80
CA ALA A 258 -17.45 3.92 0.07
C ALA A 258 -17.29 3.45 1.54
N ARG A 259 -16.66 2.29 1.76
CA ARG A 259 -16.39 1.75 3.12
C ARG A 259 -15.43 2.59 3.95
N PHE A 260 -14.63 3.44 3.32
CA PHE A 260 -13.64 4.30 3.96
C PHE A 260 -14.13 5.74 4.16
N LEU A 261 -15.33 6.09 3.68
CA LEU A 261 -15.85 7.46 3.82
C LEU A 261 -15.92 7.96 5.26
N PRO A 262 -16.31 7.15 6.27
CA PRO A 262 -16.26 7.59 7.67
C PRO A 262 -14.86 8.00 8.15
N LEU A 263 -13.81 7.36 7.61
CA LEU A 263 -12.41 7.67 7.92
C LEU A 263 -11.91 8.89 7.15
N VAL A 264 -12.48 9.16 5.97
CA VAL A 264 -12.25 10.43 5.25
C VAL A 264 -12.89 11.59 6.00
N GLU A 265 -14.15 11.43 6.45
CA GLU A 265 -14.90 12.43 7.21
C GLU A 265 -14.25 12.74 8.56
N ARG A 266 -13.76 11.71 9.27
CA ARG A 266 -13.01 11.86 10.52
C ARG A 266 -11.60 12.43 10.31
N GLY A 267 -11.05 12.32 9.10
CA GLY A 267 -9.78 12.90 8.68
C GLY A 267 -8.57 11.96 8.74
N ASP A 268 -8.76 10.67 8.98
CA ASP A 268 -7.68 9.66 8.92
C ASP A 268 -7.06 9.57 7.52
N ILE A 269 -7.92 9.69 6.50
CA ILE A 269 -7.56 9.59 5.09
C ILE A 269 -7.88 10.91 4.40
N ILE A 270 -6.87 11.52 3.80
CA ILE A 270 -7.00 12.73 2.99
C ILE A 270 -6.88 12.34 1.52
N VAL A 271 -7.99 12.39 0.79
CA VAL A 271 -8.01 12.12 -0.65
C VAL A 271 -7.64 13.41 -1.40
N LYS A 272 -6.58 13.37 -2.20
CA LYS A 272 -6.03 14.53 -2.92
C LYS A 272 -6.01 14.31 -4.41
N ALA A 273 -6.25 15.39 -5.16
CA ALA A 273 -6.02 15.42 -6.60
C ALA A 273 -4.53 15.57 -6.87
N TRP A 274 -3.95 14.65 -7.61
CA TRP A 274 -2.63 14.82 -8.21
C TRP A 274 -2.79 15.48 -9.58
N ASN A 275 -2.24 16.68 -9.72
CA ASN A 275 -1.98 17.31 -11.01
C ASN A 275 -0.50 17.65 -11.02
N PHE A 276 0.20 17.30 -12.09
CA PHE A 276 1.63 17.50 -12.20
C PHE A 276 1.93 19.01 -12.12
N PRO A 277 2.67 19.48 -11.09
CA PRO A 277 2.81 20.91 -10.87
C PRO A 277 3.71 21.54 -11.93
N SER A 278 3.30 22.68 -12.47
CA SER A 278 4.13 23.47 -13.40
C SER A 278 5.19 24.31 -12.69
N ARG A 279 5.00 24.57 -11.38
CA ARG A 279 5.92 25.30 -10.51
C ARG A 279 6.01 24.62 -9.15
N ILE A 280 7.24 24.39 -8.69
CA ILE A 280 7.52 23.78 -7.38
C ILE A 280 8.47 24.71 -6.62
N PRO A 281 8.19 25.09 -5.36
CA PRO A 281 9.12 25.92 -4.59
C PRO A 281 10.44 25.17 -4.38
N LEU A 282 11.56 25.88 -4.26
CA LEU A 282 12.85 25.31 -3.87
C LEU A 282 13.41 26.08 -2.67
N ALA A 283 14.17 25.40 -1.81
CA ALA A 283 14.93 26.09 -0.78
C ALA A 283 15.99 26.98 -1.46
N THR A 284 16.08 28.25 -1.06
CA THR A 284 17.13 29.14 -1.55
C THR A 284 18.48 28.60 -1.09
N ASP A 285 19.28 28.10 -2.03
CA ASP A 285 20.57 27.46 -1.73
C ASP A 285 21.68 28.49 -1.47
N LEU A 286 21.59 29.15 -0.30
CA LEU A 286 22.53 30.21 0.10
C LEU A 286 23.96 29.69 0.29
N ASP A 287 24.12 28.40 0.60
CA ASP A 287 25.40 27.76 0.91
C ASP A 287 25.94 26.88 -0.24
N ASN A 288 25.27 26.83 -1.39
CA ASN A 288 25.59 25.94 -2.52
C ASN A 288 25.62 24.45 -2.13
N LYS A 289 24.83 24.05 -1.12
CA LYS A 289 24.75 22.69 -0.58
C LYS A 289 24.17 21.68 -1.57
N ASN A 290 23.45 22.16 -2.57
CA ASN A 290 22.90 21.29 -3.60
C ASN A 290 23.93 20.96 -4.70
N GLY A 291 25.17 21.48 -4.62
CA GLY A 291 26.27 21.13 -5.55
C GLY A 291 26.11 21.64 -6.99
N PHE A 292 24.96 22.23 -7.31
CA PHE A 292 24.75 22.95 -8.55
C PHE A 292 25.16 24.40 -8.32
N ASN A 293 26.26 24.84 -8.92
CA ASN A 293 26.46 26.27 -9.16
C ASN A 293 25.33 26.75 -10.08
N TYR A 294 24.14 26.98 -9.53
CA TYR A 294 22.91 27.31 -10.24
C TYR A 294 23.12 28.56 -11.13
N TYR A 295 24.05 29.42 -10.73
CA TYR A 295 24.26 30.74 -11.30
C TYR A 295 25.13 30.70 -12.56
N SER A 296 24.47 30.48 -13.70
CA SER A 296 24.79 31.33 -14.86
C SER A 296 24.34 32.77 -14.52
N LYS A 297 25.04 33.81 -15.01
CA LYS A 297 24.72 35.23 -14.70
C LYS A 297 23.20 35.45 -14.70
N PRO A 298 22.56 35.82 -13.56
CA PRO A 298 21.11 35.95 -13.47
C PRO A 298 20.56 36.87 -14.56
N GLY A 299 19.44 36.45 -15.17
CA GLY A 299 18.76 37.25 -16.17
C GLY A 299 18.19 38.54 -15.59
N THR A 300 17.83 39.48 -16.47
CA THR A 300 17.06 40.66 -16.06
C THR A 300 15.64 40.24 -15.66
N PRO A 301 15.04 40.87 -14.62
CA PRO A 301 13.66 40.59 -14.24
C PRO A 301 12.69 40.83 -15.40
N ASP A 302 11.67 39.99 -15.51
CA ASP A 302 10.58 40.12 -16.47
C ASP A 302 9.51 41.13 -15.99
N SER A 303 8.38 41.21 -16.72
CA SER A 303 7.26 42.09 -16.36
C SER A 303 6.60 41.75 -15.02
N ASN A 304 6.70 40.49 -14.58
CA ASN A 304 6.23 40.02 -13.28
C ASN A 304 7.27 40.23 -12.19
N GLY A 305 8.47 40.72 -12.55
CA GLY A 305 9.67 40.87 -11.73
C GLY A 305 10.30 39.54 -11.33
N GLU A 306 10.03 38.48 -12.08
CA GLU A 306 10.72 37.20 -11.94
C GLU A 306 12.01 37.23 -12.75
N ARG A 307 13.08 36.65 -12.21
CA ARG A 307 14.36 36.53 -12.91
C ARG A 307 14.75 35.07 -13.07
N ALA A 308 15.18 34.69 -14.27
CA ALA A 308 15.79 33.38 -14.48
C ALA A 308 17.15 33.34 -13.77
N VAL A 309 17.32 32.40 -12.85
CA VAL A 309 18.57 32.23 -12.08
C VAL A 309 19.37 31.02 -12.55
N ALA A 310 18.69 29.98 -13.06
CA ALA A 310 19.30 28.80 -13.64
C ALA A 310 18.37 28.17 -14.70
N GLU A 311 18.84 27.12 -15.37
CA GLU A 311 17.97 26.28 -16.20
C GLU A 311 16.80 25.75 -15.37
N ASN A 312 15.58 26.01 -15.83
CA ASN A 312 14.32 25.68 -15.16
C ASN A 312 14.13 26.29 -13.75
N ILE A 313 14.95 27.26 -13.33
CA ILE A 313 14.76 27.96 -12.04
C ILE A 313 14.51 29.44 -12.27
N VAL A 314 13.40 29.92 -11.72
CA VAL A 314 13.07 31.35 -11.64
C VAL A 314 13.03 31.79 -10.18
N GLU A 315 13.47 33.00 -9.92
CA GLU A 315 13.33 33.64 -8.62
C GLU A 315 12.29 34.75 -8.73
N ASP A 316 11.33 34.77 -7.80
CA ASP A 316 10.31 35.81 -7.77
C ASP A 316 10.79 37.10 -7.10
N LYS A 317 9.90 38.11 -7.08
CA LYS A 317 10.18 39.42 -6.48
C LYS A 317 10.53 39.36 -4.98
N GLN A 318 10.12 38.29 -4.31
CA GLN A 318 10.34 38.07 -2.88
C GLN A 318 11.63 37.29 -2.61
N GLY A 319 12.34 36.85 -3.66
CA GLY A 319 13.56 36.06 -3.55
C GLY A 319 13.31 34.56 -3.37
N GLN A 320 12.07 34.08 -3.50
CA GLN A 320 11.75 32.66 -3.48
C GLN A 320 12.08 32.05 -4.85
N GLN A 321 12.83 30.95 -4.83
CA GLN A 321 13.18 30.21 -6.03
C GLN A 321 12.13 29.15 -6.35
N TRP A 322 11.87 28.97 -7.64
CA TRP A 322 10.86 28.06 -8.17
C TRP A 322 11.46 27.22 -9.28
N LEU A 323 11.30 25.91 -9.18
CA LEU A 323 11.52 25.00 -10.28
C LEU A 323 10.31 25.07 -11.22
N VAL A 324 10.54 25.45 -12.48
CA VAL A 324 9.50 25.64 -13.50
C VAL A 324 9.62 24.55 -14.54
N LEU A 325 8.54 23.82 -14.79
CA LEU A 325 8.50 22.69 -15.71
C LEU A 325 7.81 23.09 -17.02
N THR A 326 8.39 22.70 -18.15
CA THR A 326 7.79 22.93 -19.47
C THR A 326 6.88 21.76 -19.87
N ALA A 327 5.84 22.04 -20.66
CA ALA A 327 4.89 21.01 -21.09
C ALA A 327 5.50 19.87 -21.91
N LYS A 328 6.66 20.07 -22.54
CA LYS A 328 7.38 19.05 -23.32
C LYS A 328 8.11 18.02 -22.44
N GLN A 329 8.25 18.29 -21.14
CA GLN A 329 8.99 17.45 -20.20
C GLN A 329 8.08 16.47 -19.44
N MET A 330 6.77 16.45 -19.71
CA MET A 330 5.83 15.60 -18.97
C MET A 330 5.65 14.23 -19.66
N THR A 331 5.75 13.16 -18.87
CA THR A 331 5.41 11.78 -19.27
C THR A 331 4.04 11.39 -18.71
N PHE A 332 3.30 10.57 -19.45
CA PHE A 332 1.95 10.10 -19.07
C PHE A 332 1.91 8.60 -18.74
N LEU A 333 3.08 7.94 -18.66
CA LEU A 333 3.17 6.54 -18.24
C LEU A 333 3.01 6.47 -16.72
N PRO A 334 1.99 5.75 -16.18
CA PRO A 334 1.69 5.78 -14.75
C PRO A 334 2.88 5.47 -13.83
N VAL A 335 3.76 4.54 -14.21
CA VAL A 335 4.96 4.19 -13.44
C VAL A 335 5.92 5.37 -13.34
N ALA A 336 6.23 6.01 -14.47
CA ALA A 336 7.11 7.17 -14.50
C ALA A 336 6.46 8.40 -13.80
N VAL A 337 5.13 8.51 -13.84
CA VAL A 337 4.41 9.52 -13.05
C VAL A 337 4.55 9.23 -11.56
N SER A 338 4.40 7.98 -11.11
CA SER A 338 4.55 7.62 -9.69
C SER A 338 5.98 7.84 -9.15
N ASP A 339 7.00 7.66 -10.01
CA ASP A 339 8.38 8.04 -9.69
C ASP A 339 8.50 9.55 -9.49
N ALA A 340 7.87 10.39 -10.31
CA ALA A 340 7.91 11.83 -10.09
C ALA A 340 7.09 12.26 -8.85
N VAL A 341 5.90 11.66 -8.65
CA VAL A 341 4.99 11.97 -7.54
C VAL A 341 5.73 11.86 -6.22
N ARG A 342 6.41 10.74 -5.93
CA ARG A 342 7.06 10.50 -4.64
C ARG A 342 8.11 11.57 -4.29
N PHE A 343 8.97 11.98 -5.23
CA PHE A 343 9.95 13.04 -4.97
C PHE A 343 9.30 14.40 -4.78
N ILE A 344 8.29 14.73 -5.59
CA ILE A 344 7.60 16.02 -5.54
C ILE A 344 6.76 16.15 -4.26
N VAL A 345 5.95 15.15 -3.91
CA VAL A 345 5.10 15.22 -2.70
C VAL A 345 5.95 15.24 -1.44
N LEU A 346 7.02 14.45 -1.37
CA LEU A 346 7.92 14.46 -0.23
C LEU A 346 8.71 15.77 -0.14
N HIS A 347 9.10 16.37 -1.27
CA HIS A 347 9.71 17.70 -1.25
C HIS A 347 8.73 18.78 -0.74
N ILE A 348 7.46 18.74 -1.13
CA ILE A 348 6.48 19.77 -0.73
C ILE A 348 5.98 19.55 0.71
N TYR A 349 5.75 18.30 1.09
CA TYR A 349 5.01 17.94 2.30
C TYR A 349 5.81 17.18 3.35
N GLY A 350 6.96 16.62 2.98
CA GLY A 350 7.77 15.76 3.85
C GLY A 350 7.12 14.40 4.12
N GLY A 351 7.64 13.66 5.08
CA GLY A 351 7.04 12.42 5.58
C GLY A 351 7.55 11.19 4.84
N ALA A 352 6.67 10.24 4.55
CA ALA A 352 7.04 8.99 3.89
C ALA A 352 6.11 8.67 2.72
N TYR A 353 6.67 8.14 1.63
CA TYR A 353 5.94 7.62 0.48
C TYR A 353 6.01 6.10 0.46
N PHE A 354 4.91 5.48 0.03
CA PHE A 354 4.77 4.04 -0.15
C PHE A 354 4.09 3.77 -1.49
N ASP A 355 4.57 2.79 -2.25
CA ASP A 355 3.83 2.26 -3.40
C ASP A 355 2.57 1.53 -2.94
N MET A 356 1.52 1.55 -3.78
CA MET A 356 0.20 1.01 -3.42
C MET A 356 0.21 -0.52 -3.17
N ASP A 357 1.19 -1.25 -3.70
CA ASP A 357 1.40 -2.67 -3.42
C ASP A 357 2.23 -2.97 -2.17
N VAL A 358 2.52 -1.97 -1.34
CA VAL A 358 3.20 -2.17 -0.05
C VAL A 358 2.18 -2.44 1.06
N LEU A 359 2.38 -3.52 1.80
CA LEU A 359 1.61 -3.85 3.00
C LEU A 359 2.41 -3.44 4.23
N MET A 360 1.83 -2.63 5.11
CA MET A 360 2.48 -2.25 6.37
C MET A 360 2.32 -3.35 7.41
N LEU A 361 3.43 -3.75 8.02
CA LEU A 361 3.52 -4.83 9.01
C LEU A 361 3.89 -4.32 10.41
N ARG A 362 4.49 -3.13 10.49
CA ARG A 362 5.01 -2.53 11.73
C ARG A 362 4.83 -1.01 11.73
N ASP A 363 4.81 -0.41 12.91
CA ASP A 363 4.85 1.04 13.09
C ASP A 363 6.11 1.63 12.47
N MET A 364 5.92 2.53 11.50
CA MET A 364 7.01 3.22 10.82
C MET A 364 7.55 4.40 11.63
N ARG A 365 6.81 4.89 12.63
CA ARG A 365 7.15 6.13 13.35
C ARG A 365 8.59 6.17 13.88
N PRO A 366 9.15 5.12 14.48
CA PRO A 366 10.54 5.16 14.94
C PRO A 366 11.58 5.42 13.83
N LEU A 367 11.27 5.05 12.58
CA LEU A 367 12.15 5.33 11.43
C LEU A 367 12.01 6.76 10.91
N LEU A 368 10.92 7.46 11.25
CA LEU A 368 10.53 8.75 10.68
C LEU A 368 10.72 9.94 11.65
N LEU A 369 11.02 9.66 12.92
CA LEU A 369 11.29 10.68 13.94
C LEU A 369 12.72 11.23 13.96
N PRO A 370 13.77 10.44 13.68
CA PRO A 370 15.13 10.97 13.69
C PRO A 370 15.26 12.23 12.82
N GLU A 371 16.05 13.22 13.25
CA GLU A 371 16.27 14.43 12.44
C GLU A 371 16.86 14.10 11.06
N GLU A 372 17.74 13.09 11.00
CA GLU A 372 18.32 12.55 9.77
C GLU A 372 17.57 11.31 9.26
N HIS A 373 16.25 11.40 9.13
CA HIS A 373 15.39 10.29 8.68
C HIS A 373 15.33 10.08 7.15
N ALA A 374 16.09 10.83 6.36
CA ALA A 374 16.02 10.70 4.91
C ALA A 374 16.55 9.33 4.46
N PHE A 375 15.68 8.51 3.90
CA PHE A 375 16.04 7.17 3.43
C PHE A 375 15.23 6.69 2.24
N ALA A 376 15.73 5.68 1.56
CA ALA A 376 14.95 4.86 0.64
C ALA A 376 15.46 3.41 0.60
N GLU A 377 14.60 2.51 0.12
CA GLU A 377 14.91 1.09 0.00
C GLU A 377 16.08 0.81 -0.97
N ARG A 378 16.89 -0.21 -0.72
CA ARG A 378 17.81 -0.79 -1.70
C ARG A 378 17.05 -1.57 -2.77
N TRP A 379 17.54 -1.53 -3.99
CA TRP A 379 17.09 -2.44 -5.05
C TRP A 379 17.64 -3.84 -4.79
N ALA A 380 16.86 -4.70 -4.11
CA ALA A 380 17.23 -6.08 -3.76
C ALA A 380 18.64 -6.19 -3.13
N ALA A 381 19.45 -7.18 -3.53
CA ALA A 381 20.84 -7.34 -3.12
C ALA A 381 21.84 -6.76 -4.15
N HIS A 382 21.45 -5.71 -4.89
CA HIS A 382 22.38 -5.06 -5.82
C HIS A 382 23.47 -4.29 -5.07
N PRO A 383 24.77 -4.50 -5.38
CA PRO A 383 25.86 -4.03 -4.55
C PRO A 383 26.19 -2.54 -4.71
N HIS A 384 25.71 -1.88 -5.76
CA HIS A 384 26.13 -0.51 -6.01
C HIS A 384 25.44 0.47 -5.03
N PRO A 385 26.16 1.42 -4.40
CA PRO A 385 25.56 2.39 -3.46
C PRO A 385 24.53 3.37 -4.05
N GLY A 386 24.26 3.29 -5.35
CA GLY A 386 23.27 4.12 -6.03
C GLY A 386 22.10 3.32 -6.59
N ASP A 387 22.02 2.01 -6.29
CA ASP A 387 20.91 1.15 -6.70
C ASP A 387 19.77 1.24 -5.67
N TYR A 388 19.18 2.43 -5.56
CA TYR A 388 17.97 2.65 -4.77
C TYR A 388 16.74 2.09 -5.48
N ASN A 389 15.83 1.51 -4.71
CA ASN A 389 14.41 1.55 -4.95
C ASN A 389 13.82 2.72 -4.14
N THR A 390 12.70 3.28 -4.58
CA THR A 390 11.99 4.34 -3.85
C THR A 390 10.52 3.99 -3.63
N ALA A 391 10.18 2.71 -3.77
CA ALA A 391 8.85 2.19 -3.45
C ALA A 391 8.49 2.50 -1.99
N ILE A 392 9.48 2.51 -1.10
CA ILE A 392 9.41 3.11 0.24
C ILE A 392 10.52 4.15 0.34
N MET A 393 10.16 5.37 0.74
CA MET A 393 11.10 6.49 0.81
C MET A 393 10.61 7.56 1.79
N SER A 394 11.53 8.23 2.47
CA SER A 394 11.24 9.35 3.37
C SER A 394 12.18 10.52 3.10
N LEU A 395 11.64 11.75 3.14
CA LEU A 395 12.41 12.99 3.08
C LEU A 395 11.74 14.08 3.92
N SER A 396 12.55 15.01 4.41
CA SER A 396 12.10 16.28 5.00
C SER A 396 11.64 17.24 3.91
N ALA A 397 10.52 17.94 4.16
CA ALA A 397 9.96 18.94 3.26
C ALA A 397 10.94 20.10 3.04
N ASN A 398 11.08 20.53 1.79
CA ASN A 398 11.89 21.69 1.38
C ASN A 398 13.32 21.68 1.95
N SER A 399 13.90 20.50 2.16
CA SER A 399 15.28 20.31 2.59
C SER A 399 16.27 20.49 1.44
N SER A 400 17.57 20.65 1.76
CA SER A 400 18.64 20.63 0.75
C SER A 400 18.62 19.31 -0.04
N LEU A 401 18.48 18.17 0.64
CA LEU A 401 18.46 16.87 -0.03
C LEU A 401 17.25 16.70 -0.95
N SER A 402 16.04 17.05 -0.49
CA SER A 402 14.85 16.95 -1.34
C SER A 402 14.94 17.89 -2.56
N SER A 403 15.47 19.11 -2.38
CA SER A 403 15.70 20.08 -3.46
C SER A 403 16.71 19.57 -4.47
N TYR A 404 17.81 18.96 -4.00
CA TYR A 404 18.85 18.35 -4.81
C TYR A 404 18.29 17.20 -5.68
N LEU A 405 17.56 16.25 -5.07
CA LEU A 405 16.96 15.12 -5.77
C LEU A 405 15.91 15.57 -6.79
N LEU A 406 15.06 16.52 -6.39
CA LEU A 406 14.01 17.08 -7.24
C LEU A 406 14.61 17.79 -8.47
N TYR A 407 15.56 18.70 -8.25
CA TYR A 407 16.21 19.43 -9.32
C TYR A 407 16.97 18.50 -10.26
N GLY A 408 17.68 17.51 -9.72
CA GLY A 408 18.38 16.49 -10.50
C GLY A 408 17.45 15.75 -11.47
N GLY A 409 16.29 15.28 -10.98
CA GLY A 409 15.31 14.59 -11.81
C GLY A 409 14.80 15.46 -12.95
N VAL A 410 14.49 16.74 -12.68
CA VAL A 410 14.04 17.69 -13.69
C VAL A 410 15.12 18.01 -14.72
N ARG A 411 16.34 18.30 -14.27
CA ARG A 411 17.49 18.61 -15.13
C ARG A 411 17.83 17.45 -16.07
N MET A 412 17.59 16.21 -15.65
CA MET A 412 17.78 15.01 -16.47
C MET A 412 16.58 14.67 -17.36
N GLY A 413 15.70 15.64 -17.63
CA GLY A 413 14.53 15.46 -18.50
C GLY A 413 13.34 14.83 -17.80
N VAL A 414 13.10 15.19 -16.52
CA VAL A 414 12.03 14.62 -15.67
C VAL A 414 12.22 13.11 -15.50
N ASN A 415 13.49 12.71 -15.35
CA ASN A 415 13.86 11.33 -15.11
C ASN A 415 14.03 11.09 -13.61
N PHE A 416 12.93 10.69 -12.99
CA PHE A 416 12.86 10.36 -11.56
C PHE A 416 13.12 8.89 -11.25
N HIS A 417 13.63 8.11 -12.22
CA HIS A 417 13.93 6.71 -11.99
C HIS A 417 14.92 6.58 -10.81
N PRO A 418 14.63 5.75 -9.80
CA PRO A 418 15.35 5.78 -8.52
C PRO A 418 16.84 5.45 -8.65
N ARG A 419 17.21 4.51 -9.52
CA ARG A 419 18.62 4.21 -9.81
C ARG A 419 19.38 5.37 -10.47
N VAL A 420 18.70 6.23 -11.23
CA VAL A 420 19.34 7.40 -11.87
C VAL A 420 19.66 8.45 -10.81
N LEU A 421 18.67 8.78 -9.99
CA LEU A 421 18.85 9.72 -8.87
C LEU A 421 19.78 9.17 -7.80
N GLY A 422 19.75 7.86 -7.55
CA GLY A 422 20.67 7.18 -6.66
C GLY A 422 22.12 7.24 -7.14
N ARG A 423 22.38 7.00 -8.43
CA ARG A 423 23.72 7.18 -9.02
C ARG A 423 24.18 8.63 -8.98
N MET A 424 23.25 9.58 -9.09
CA MET A 424 23.54 11.01 -8.94
C MET A 424 23.97 11.31 -7.50
N ALA A 425 23.15 10.94 -6.51
CA ALA A 425 23.44 11.14 -5.08
C ALA A 425 24.78 10.52 -4.67
N TRP A 426 25.07 9.29 -5.12
CA TRP A 426 26.35 8.63 -4.85
C TRP A 426 27.56 9.35 -5.46
N LYS A 427 27.46 9.82 -6.71
CA LYS A 427 28.57 10.54 -7.36
C LYS A 427 28.93 11.83 -6.63
N ASP A 428 27.94 12.47 -6.02
CA ASP A 428 28.11 13.74 -5.32
C ASP A 428 28.28 13.55 -3.80
N GLY A 429 28.36 12.31 -3.30
CA GLY A 429 28.55 11.96 -1.88
C GLY A 429 27.33 12.24 -0.99
N ARG A 430 26.15 12.48 -1.59
CA ARG A 430 24.88 12.76 -0.91
C ARG A 430 24.13 11.49 -0.49
N ASP A 431 24.62 10.31 -0.88
CA ASP A 431 24.05 9.01 -0.48
C ASP A 431 24.26 8.66 0.99
N LEU A 432 25.15 9.37 1.68
CA LEU A 432 25.29 9.30 3.15
C LEU A 432 24.16 10.05 3.88
N GLU A 433 23.63 11.11 3.27
CA GLU A 433 22.43 11.80 3.77
C GLU A 433 21.14 11.09 3.34
N PHE A 434 21.12 10.52 2.13
CA PHE A 434 19.99 9.74 1.63
C PHE A 434 20.18 8.26 1.93
N LYS A 435 19.99 7.86 3.18
CA LYS A 435 20.37 6.54 3.66
C LYS A 435 19.66 5.43 2.87
N MET A 436 20.43 4.50 2.33
CA MET A 436 19.86 3.32 1.68
C MET A 436 19.55 2.25 2.72
N PHE A 437 18.29 1.83 2.85
CA PHE A 437 17.90 0.73 3.73
C PHE A 437 17.98 -0.61 3.03
N GLU A 438 18.32 -1.67 3.75
CA GLU A 438 18.32 -3.01 3.17
C GLU A 438 16.92 -3.49 2.80
N THR A 439 16.82 -4.14 1.63
CA THR A 439 15.53 -4.60 1.08
C THR A 439 14.77 -5.46 2.09
N ALA A 440 15.46 -6.24 2.94
CA ALA A 440 14.82 -7.08 3.95
C ALA A 440 13.94 -6.31 4.95
N ALA A 441 14.18 -5.02 5.17
CA ALA A 441 13.35 -4.17 6.04
C ALA A 441 11.95 -3.92 5.45
N PHE A 442 11.81 -3.92 4.12
CA PHE A 442 10.61 -3.44 3.43
C PHE A 442 10.03 -4.44 2.41
N ASP A 443 10.89 -5.26 1.83
CA ASP A 443 10.60 -6.32 0.87
C ASP A 443 11.46 -7.56 1.18
N PRO A 444 11.06 -8.33 2.21
CA PRO A 444 11.84 -9.45 2.74
C PRO A 444 12.12 -10.57 1.75
N ILE A 445 11.41 -10.60 0.62
CA ILE A 445 11.51 -11.71 -0.32
C ILE A 445 12.36 -11.37 -1.53
N TRP A 446 12.58 -10.10 -1.90
CA TRP A 446 13.24 -9.72 -3.16
C TRP A 446 14.62 -10.37 -3.37
N THR A 447 15.43 -10.48 -2.32
CA THR A 447 16.74 -11.12 -2.39
C THR A 447 16.66 -12.60 -2.81
N GLU A 448 15.60 -13.30 -2.40
CA GLU A 448 15.32 -14.68 -2.85
C GLU A 448 15.01 -14.70 -4.36
N PHE A 449 14.25 -13.73 -4.87
CA PHE A 449 13.85 -13.67 -6.28
C PHE A 449 14.97 -13.43 -7.25
N ASN A 450 15.96 -12.64 -6.84
CA ASN A 450 17.14 -12.41 -7.67
C ASN A 450 18.13 -13.56 -7.61
N TRP A 451 17.82 -14.65 -6.88
CA TRP A 451 18.73 -15.77 -6.61
C TRP A 451 20.05 -15.32 -5.95
N ASP A 452 20.00 -14.22 -5.19
CA ASP A 452 21.15 -13.63 -4.52
C ASP A 452 21.25 -14.05 -3.05
N ARG A 453 20.22 -14.73 -2.51
CA ARG A 453 20.16 -15.11 -1.10
C ARG A 453 21.27 -16.10 -0.71
N GLU A 454 21.98 -15.76 0.36
CA GLU A 454 22.90 -16.61 1.09
C GLU A 454 22.32 -16.97 2.47
N GLY A 455 22.77 -18.07 3.07
CA GLY A 455 22.34 -18.47 4.42
C GLY A 455 20.98 -19.16 4.46
N ARG A 456 20.12 -18.78 5.41
CA ARG A 456 18.76 -19.33 5.59
C ARG A 456 17.72 -18.55 4.79
N CYS A 457 16.59 -19.18 4.51
CA CYS A 457 15.43 -18.52 3.91
C CYS A 457 14.71 -17.68 4.97
N THR A 458 13.89 -16.73 4.56
CA THR A 458 13.00 -15.99 5.46
C THR A 458 11.91 -16.89 6.03
N VAL A 459 11.16 -16.40 7.02
CA VAL A 459 9.96 -17.07 7.55
C VAL A 459 8.75 -16.18 7.26
N PRO A 460 7.76 -16.64 6.48
CA PRO A 460 7.76 -17.89 5.71
C PRO A 460 8.82 -17.91 4.60
N CYS A 461 9.27 -19.10 4.21
CA CYS A 461 10.15 -19.23 3.05
C CYS A 461 9.34 -19.21 1.75
N ILE A 462 9.49 -18.12 0.98
CA ILE A 462 8.74 -17.87 -0.24
C ILE A 462 9.70 -17.60 -1.40
N ARG A 463 9.60 -18.43 -2.44
CA ARG A 463 10.48 -18.39 -3.62
C ARG A 463 9.79 -17.92 -4.91
N ASP A 464 8.50 -17.61 -4.85
CA ASP A 464 7.73 -17.08 -5.98
C ASP A 464 6.73 -16.00 -5.53
N TYR A 465 6.57 -14.87 -6.26
CA TYR A 465 5.83 -13.70 -5.77
C TYR A 465 4.35 -14.02 -5.53
N SER A 466 3.88 -15.09 -6.16
CA SER A 466 2.51 -15.54 -6.02
C SER A 466 2.28 -16.50 -4.87
N ALA A 467 3.33 -16.97 -4.17
CA ALA A 467 3.17 -17.95 -3.10
C ALA A 467 2.33 -17.42 -1.94
N VAL A 468 2.45 -16.11 -1.61
CA VAL A 468 1.61 -15.49 -0.57
C VAL A 468 0.11 -15.52 -0.85
N PHE A 469 -0.29 -15.74 -2.11
CA PHE A 469 -1.69 -15.89 -2.53
C PHE A 469 -2.15 -17.36 -2.49
N LYS A 470 -1.26 -18.32 -2.26
CA LYS A 470 -1.57 -19.76 -2.34
C LYS A 470 -1.99 -20.32 -0.98
N GLY A 471 -3.16 -20.91 -0.94
CA GLY A 471 -3.80 -21.44 0.26
C GLY A 471 -3.98 -22.96 0.28
N LYS A 472 -3.83 -23.62 -0.87
CA LYS A 472 -4.00 -25.08 -0.96
C LYS A 472 -2.98 -25.82 -0.10
N ALA A 473 -3.41 -26.94 0.47
CA ALA A 473 -2.52 -27.82 1.21
C ALA A 473 -1.33 -28.25 0.33
N GLY A 474 -0.10 -28.07 0.86
CA GLY A 474 1.13 -28.40 0.15
C GLY A 474 1.49 -27.46 -1.01
N ALA A 475 0.80 -26.32 -1.19
CA ALA A 475 1.12 -25.38 -2.27
C ALA A 475 2.49 -24.70 -2.10
N ILE A 476 2.99 -24.62 -0.87
CA ILE A 476 4.33 -24.12 -0.53
C ILE A 476 5.03 -25.23 0.25
N LYS A 477 5.98 -25.90 -0.39
CA LYS A 477 6.57 -27.14 0.12
C LYS A 477 7.49 -26.90 1.33
N ASP A 478 8.34 -25.89 1.24
CA ASP A 478 9.43 -25.63 2.19
C ASP A 478 9.14 -24.37 3.04
N GLU A 479 7.86 -23.99 3.17
CA GLU A 479 7.40 -22.75 3.83
C GLU A 479 7.99 -22.50 5.21
N TRP A 480 8.16 -23.57 5.98
CA TRP A 480 8.59 -23.52 7.38
C TRP A 480 10.06 -23.96 7.56
N GLU A 481 10.85 -24.09 6.48
CA GLU A 481 12.21 -24.64 6.55
C GLU A 481 13.16 -23.87 7.47
N SER A 482 12.88 -22.57 7.69
CA SER A 482 13.70 -21.69 8.53
C SER A 482 13.01 -21.29 9.85
N HIS A 483 11.91 -21.94 10.21
CA HIS A 483 11.23 -21.69 11.49
C HIS A 483 11.80 -22.59 12.59
N ASP A 484 12.35 -21.98 13.65
CA ASP A 484 12.90 -22.68 14.83
C ASP A 484 12.00 -22.62 16.06
N GLY A 485 10.85 -21.94 15.96
CA GLY A 485 9.92 -21.76 17.07
C GLY A 485 9.20 -23.05 17.45
N PRO A 486 8.60 -23.10 18.66
CA PRO A 486 7.71 -24.20 19.02
C PRO A 486 6.49 -24.21 18.10
N GLN A 487 5.94 -25.41 17.87
CA GLN A 487 4.66 -25.53 17.17
C GLN A 487 3.56 -24.82 17.97
N LEU A 488 2.77 -23.99 17.28
CA LEU A 488 1.63 -23.30 17.87
C LEU A 488 0.58 -24.30 18.38
N GLU A 489 -0.08 -23.94 19.47
CA GLU A 489 -1.09 -24.80 20.10
C GLU A 489 -2.27 -25.02 19.14
N PRO A 490 -2.63 -26.28 18.83
CA PRO A 490 -3.74 -26.56 17.94
C PRO A 490 -5.09 -26.26 18.61
N ILE A 491 -6.05 -25.78 17.83
CA ILE A 491 -7.44 -25.58 18.28
C ILE A 491 -8.26 -26.83 17.95
N ASP A 492 -9.21 -27.15 18.83
CA ASP A 492 -10.26 -28.12 18.51
C ASP A 492 -11.20 -27.53 17.44
N LEU A 493 -10.98 -27.94 16.18
CA LEU A 493 -11.79 -27.51 15.04
C LEU A 493 -13.29 -27.89 15.20
N SER A 494 -13.62 -28.87 16.04
CA SER A 494 -15.02 -29.23 16.33
C SER A 494 -15.71 -28.24 17.28
N ALA A 495 -14.95 -27.46 18.05
CA ALA A 495 -15.46 -26.46 18.98
C ALA A 495 -15.82 -25.13 18.29
N GLN A 496 -15.03 -24.67 17.30
CA GLN A 496 -15.37 -23.49 16.47
C GLN A 496 -16.71 -23.65 15.74
N HIS A 497 -17.07 -24.88 15.39
CA HIS A 497 -18.35 -25.23 14.78
C HIS A 497 -19.57 -24.86 15.64
N LYS A 498 -19.43 -24.87 16.97
CA LYS A 498 -20.51 -24.50 17.91
C LYS A 498 -20.66 -22.99 18.08
N GLU A 499 -19.57 -22.23 18.07
CA GLU A 499 -19.62 -20.76 18.17
C GLU A 499 -20.24 -20.13 16.92
N LEU A 500 -19.87 -20.58 15.71
CA LEU A 500 -20.48 -20.17 14.44
C LEU A 500 -21.99 -20.44 14.39
N ARG A 501 -22.45 -21.57 14.96
CA ARG A 501 -23.90 -21.85 15.12
C ARG A 501 -24.55 -20.91 16.13
N SER A 502 -23.90 -20.65 17.27
CA SER A 502 -24.47 -19.81 18.32
C SER A 502 -24.59 -18.32 17.93
N LEU A 503 -23.63 -17.79 17.16
CA LEU A 503 -23.63 -16.40 16.68
C LEU A 503 -24.81 -16.14 15.72
N ALA A 504 -25.14 -17.11 14.86
CA ALA A 504 -26.32 -17.05 14.02
C ALA A 504 -27.63 -17.03 14.83
N ASP A 505 -27.65 -17.65 16.02
CA ASP A 505 -28.82 -17.73 16.90
C ASP A 505 -28.93 -16.55 17.90
N THR A 506 -27.84 -15.83 18.23
CA THR A 506 -27.84 -14.79 19.29
C THR A 506 -27.97 -13.34 18.80
N GLU A 507 -27.62 -13.00 17.55
CA GLU A 507 -27.73 -11.62 17.03
C GLU A 507 -29.14 -11.25 16.49
N HIS A 508 -30.16 -12.03 16.83
CA HIS A 508 -31.57 -11.76 16.50
C HIS A 508 -32.18 -10.48 17.14
N THR A 509 -31.42 -9.62 17.83
CA THR A 509 -31.97 -8.50 18.63
C THR A 509 -31.46 -7.08 18.32
N HIS A 510 -30.54 -6.87 17.38
CA HIS A 510 -30.18 -5.50 16.95
C HIS A 510 -30.11 -5.36 15.43
N GLY A 511 -31.28 -5.22 14.80
CA GLY A 511 -31.40 -4.81 13.41
C GLY A 511 -31.06 -3.32 13.26
N SER A 512 -29.93 -3.03 12.61
CA SER A 512 -29.70 -1.73 11.98
C SER A 512 -30.03 -1.87 10.50
N GLU A 513 -31.23 -1.40 10.11
CA GLU A 513 -31.64 -1.31 8.71
C GLU A 513 -30.76 -0.31 7.96
N THR A 514 -29.95 -0.80 7.02
CA THR A 514 -29.25 0.04 6.05
C THR A 514 -30.16 0.20 4.82
N PRO A 515 -30.40 1.41 4.29
CA PRO A 515 -31.37 1.61 3.22
C PRO A 515 -30.88 0.99 1.90
N SER A 516 -31.64 0.03 1.39
CA SER A 516 -31.51 -0.52 0.05
C SER A 516 -31.88 0.55 -0.98
N ALA A 517 -30.87 1.23 -1.53
CA ALA A 517 -31.06 2.10 -2.68
C ALA A 517 -31.21 1.25 -3.94
N LYS A 518 -32.45 1.06 -4.40
CA LYS A 518 -32.76 0.51 -5.73
C LYS A 518 -32.22 1.47 -6.80
N GLN A 519 -31.06 1.15 -7.39
CA GLN A 519 -30.64 1.74 -8.65
C GLN A 519 -30.72 0.70 -9.78
N ASN A 520 -31.32 1.11 -10.90
CA ASN A 520 -31.34 0.36 -12.15
C ASN A 520 -29.90 0.24 -12.68
N VAL A 521 -29.30 -0.95 -12.54
CA VAL A 521 -27.93 -1.23 -13.02
C VAL A 521 -28.01 -1.92 -14.38
N LYS A 522 -27.51 -1.24 -15.42
CA LYS A 522 -27.05 -1.90 -16.66
C LYS A 522 -25.81 -2.74 -16.31
N GLU A 523 -25.79 -3.97 -16.85
CA GLU A 523 -24.78 -5.03 -16.67
C GLU A 523 -23.39 -4.54 -16.25
N THR A 524 -22.95 -4.89 -15.03
CA THR A 524 -21.60 -4.64 -14.52
C THR A 524 -21.10 -5.89 -13.77
N HIS A 525 -19.93 -6.38 -14.17
CA HIS A 525 -19.25 -7.50 -13.52
C HIS A 525 -18.56 -7.01 -12.25
N ALA A 526 -19.21 -7.24 -11.11
CA ALA A 526 -18.54 -7.22 -9.83
C ALA A 526 -17.79 -8.55 -9.67
N ASP A 527 -16.52 -8.51 -9.22
CA ASP A 527 -15.66 -9.70 -9.12
C ASP A 527 -15.60 -10.27 -7.68
N SER A 528 -16.25 -9.64 -6.71
CA SER A 528 -16.30 -10.10 -5.31
C SER A 528 -17.65 -9.81 -4.64
N PHE A 529 -17.95 -10.52 -3.55
CA PHE A 529 -19.22 -10.43 -2.82
C PHE A 529 -19.02 -10.47 -1.30
N GLN A 530 -20.03 -10.04 -0.55
CA GLN A 530 -20.08 -10.19 0.90
C GLN A 530 -21.49 -10.66 1.27
N PRO A 531 -21.66 -11.84 1.90
CA PRO A 531 -22.96 -12.29 2.36
C PRO A 531 -23.51 -11.41 3.47
N THR A 532 -24.81 -11.20 3.46
CA THR A 532 -25.59 -10.83 4.64
C THR A 532 -25.90 -12.08 5.47
N LEU A 533 -26.23 -11.89 6.75
CA LEU A 533 -26.64 -12.99 7.64
C LEU A 533 -27.87 -13.73 7.10
N ASP A 534 -28.85 -12.98 6.58
CA ASP A 534 -30.06 -13.57 6.00
C ASP A 534 -29.75 -14.43 4.78
N GLU A 535 -28.88 -13.96 3.89
CA GLU A 535 -28.42 -14.74 2.72
C GLU A 535 -27.70 -16.03 3.17
N GLU A 536 -26.86 -15.98 4.20
CA GLU A 536 -26.20 -17.18 4.73
C GLU A 536 -27.20 -18.18 5.32
N VAL A 537 -28.20 -17.71 6.08
CA VAL A 537 -29.27 -18.54 6.63
C VAL A 537 -30.07 -19.21 5.51
N GLU A 538 -30.37 -18.48 4.43
CA GLU A 538 -31.03 -19.03 3.26
C GLU A 538 -30.19 -20.08 2.54
N LEU A 539 -28.87 -19.85 2.39
CA LEU A 539 -27.94 -20.82 1.83
C LEU A 539 -27.86 -22.11 2.66
N ARG A 540 -27.90 -21.99 4.00
CA ARG A 540 -27.97 -23.14 4.91
C ARG A 540 -29.28 -23.91 4.76
N LYS A 541 -30.43 -23.21 4.72
CA LYS A 541 -31.74 -23.83 4.46
C LYS A 541 -31.81 -24.53 3.11
N ALA A 542 -31.14 -24.00 2.09
CA ALA A 542 -31.05 -24.59 0.76
C ALA A 542 -30.04 -25.75 0.65
N GLY A 543 -29.30 -26.08 1.72
CA GLY A 543 -28.26 -27.11 1.71
C GLY A 543 -27.05 -26.75 0.85
N VAL A 544 -26.85 -25.45 0.56
CA VAL A 544 -25.64 -24.93 -0.10
C VAL A 544 -24.51 -24.77 0.91
N VAL A 545 -24.84 -24.56 2.19
CA VAL A 545 -23.90 -24.57 3.31
C VAL A 545 -24.34 -25.63 4.30
N SER A 546 -23.43 -26.54 4.64
CA SER A 546 -23.63 -27.67 5.56
C SER A 546 -22.51 -27.72 6.59
N ASP A 547 -22.48 -28.77 7.40
CA ASP A 547 -21.41 -28.97 8.39
C ASP A 547 -20.05 -29.18 7.72
N TYR A 548 -19.02 -28.58 8.33
CA TYR A 548 -17.67 -28.59 7.79
C TYR A 548 -17.06 -29.99 7.78
N ILE A 549 -16.41 -30.38 6.69
CA ILE A 549 -15.66 -31.64 6.56
C ILE A 549 -14.25 -31.34 6.05
N LEU A 550 -13.26 -31.51 6.94
CA LEU A 550 -11.85 -31.20 6.66
C LEU A 550 -11.29 -31.92 5.43
N SER A 551 -11.64 -33.19 5.22
CA SER A 551 -11.14 -33.98 4.08
C SER A 551 -11.65 -33.52 2.72
N GLU A 552 -12.69 -32.67 2.69
CA GLU A 552 -13.27 -32.13 1.46
C GLU A 552 -12.80 -30.71 1.15
N ASP A 553 -12.01 -30.10 2.04
CA ASP A 553 -11.52 -28.74 1.88
C ASP A 553 -10.25 -28.68 1.02
N LYS A 554 -10.33 -27.91 -0.06
CA LYS A 554 -9.17 -27.63 -0.92
C LYS A 554 -8.20 -26.65 -0.25
N PHE A 555 -8.68 -25.88 0.72
CA PHE A 555 -7.98 -24.81 1.41
C PHE A 555 -8.14 -24.97 2.93
N PRO A 556 -7.71 -26.12 3.51
CA PRO A 556 -7.96 -26.40 4.92
C PRO A 556 -7.33 -25.34 5.83
N PRO A 557 -7.88 -25.14 7.05
CA PRO A 557 -7.24 -24.29 8.06
C PRO A 557 -5.82 -24.80 8.33
N ASN A 558 -4.89 -23.87 8.57
CA ASN A 558 -3.48 -24.18 8.75
C ASN A 558 -2.90 -23.45 9.97
N ASN A 559 -1.59 -23.57 10.14
CA ASN A 559 -0.81 -23.00 11.24
C ASN A 559 -0.22 -21.61 10.91
N ARG A 560 -0.66 -20.96 9.83
CA ARG A 560 -0.15 -19.63 9.45
C ARG A 560 -0.77 -18.57 10.36
N THR A 561 0.07 -17.72 10.93
CA THR A 561 -0.32 -16.60 11.78
C THR A 561 0.60 -15.42 11.50
N LEU A 562 0.11 -14.19 11.68
CA LEU A 562 0.92 -12.99 11.41
C LEU A 562 2.19 -12.89 12.27
N GLU A 563 2.24 -13.57 13.43
CA GLU A 563 3.45 -13.65 14.26
C GLU A 563 4.66 -14.26 13.52
N ASN A 564 4.40 -15.02 12.46
CA ASN A 564 5.40 -15.69 11.64
C ASN A 564 5.53 -15.08 10.23
N PHE A 565 4.77 -14.04 9.90
CA PHE A 565 4.80 -13.44 8.55
C PHE A 565 5.89 -12.36 8.46
N PHE A 566 7.09 -12.76 8.02
CA PHE A 566 8.26 -11.88 7.87
C PHE A 566 8.55 -11.05 9.12
N ARG A 567 8.47 -11.69 10.29
CA ARG A 567 8.64 -11.04 11.59
C ARG A 567 9.92 -10.20 11.61
N GLY A 568 9.78 -8.92 11.98
CA GLY A 568 10.86 -7.93 12.00
C GLY A 568 10.77 -6.90 10.88
N ALA A 569 10.24 -7.28 9.70
CA ALA A 569 10.04 -6.34 8.59
C ALA A 569 9.03 -5.25 8.94
N TRP A 570 9.23 -4.05 8.39
CA TRP A 570 8.26 -2.97 8.49
C TRP A 570 7.16 -3.06 7.45
N THR A 571 7.49 -3.57 6.28
CA THR A 571 6.54 -3.74 5.18
C THR A 571 6.78 -5.03 4.41
N TYR A 572 5.85 -5.34 3.49
CA TYR A 572 5.97 -6.40 2.50
C TYR A 572 5.46 -5.91 1.14
N HIS A 573 6.21 -6.11 0.07
CA HIS A 573 5.83 -5.70 -1.29
C HIS A 573 5.17 -6.86 -2.05
N ILE A 574 3.97 -6.66 -2.61
CA ILE A 574 3.26 -7.71 -3.38
C ILE A 574 3.66 -7.78 -4.86
N HIS A 575 4.65 -7.00 -5.32
CA HIS A 575 5.25 -7.05 -6.67
C HIS A 575 4.25 -7.06 -7.83
N ASN A 576 3.35 -6.08 -7.86
CA ASN A 576 2.40 -5.90 -8.95
C ASN A 576 1.58 -7.17 -9.30
N GLN A 577 1.33 -8.09 -8.35
CA GLN A 577 0.50 -9.29 -8.52
C GLN A 577 -1.01 -8.94 -8.55
N TRP A 578 -1.32 -7.98 -9.40
CA TRP A 578 -2.55 -7.25 -9.53
C TRP A 578 -3.79 -8.10 -9.83
N LEU A 579 -3.63 -9.15 -10.61
CA LEU A 579 -4.73 -10.01 -11.06
C LEU A 579 -4.93 -11.25 -10.17
N LYS A 580 -4.15 -11.39 -9.09
CA LYS A 580 -4.26 -12.52 -8.19
C LYS A 580 -5.14 -12.15 -7.00
N HIS A 581 -6.06 -13.04 -6.68
CA HIS A 581 -6.89 -12.96 -5.48
C HIS A 581 -6.34 -13.91 -4.41
N PRO A 582 -6.36 -13.54 -3.12
CA PRO A 582 -5.93 -14.44 -2.06
C PRO A 582 -6.78 -15.70 -2.03
N GLU A 583 -6.16 -16.87 -2.21
CA GLU A 583 -6.83 -18.14 -1.93
C GLU A 583 -7.11 -18.21 -0.41
N PRO A 584 -8.22 -18.85 0.03
CA PRO A 584 -8.47 -19.07 1.44
C PRO A 584 -7.29 -19.78 2.09
N SER A 585 -6.97 -19.41 3.34
CA SER A 585 -5.83 -19.95 4.09
C SER A 585 -4.45 -19.58 3.52
N SER A 586 -4.34 -18.74 2.48
CA SER A 586 -3.08 -18.13 2.03
C SER A 586 -2.55 -17.08 3.03
N TRP A 587 -1.27 -16.71 2.97
CA TRP A 587 -0.71 -15.66 3.84
C TRP A 587 -1.46 -14.33 3.75
N LEU A 588 -1.86 -13.92 2.54
CA LEU A 588 -2.69 -12.73 2.38
C LEU A 588 -4.07 -12.91 2.99
N SER A 589 -4.69 -14.09 2.86
CA SER A 589 -5.97 -14.36 3.54
C SER A 589 -5.83 -14.32 5.07
N ILE A 590 -4.72 -14.79 5.64
CA ILE A 590 -4.45 -14.69 7.09
C ILE A 590 -4.32 -13.22 7.52
N LEU A 591 -3.65 -12.39 6.71
CA LEU A 591 -3.55 -10.96 6.94
C LEU A 591 -4.93 -10.28 6.88
N GLU A 592 -5.74 -10.58 5.88
CA GLU A 592 -7.10 -10.07 5.73
C GLU A 592 -7.97 -10.44 6.94
N GLN A 593 -7.91 -11.70 7.40
CA GLN A 593 -8.66 -12.19 8.56
C GLN A 593 -8.22 -11.52 9.88
N ALA A 594 -6.92 -11.27 10.06
CA ALA A 594 -6.41 -10.57 11.23
C ALA A 594 -6.92 -9.13 11.29
N GLN A 595 -6.85 -8.43 10.15
CA GLN A 595 -7.35 -7.08 10.02
C GLN A 595 -8.86 -7.00 10.23
N ASP A 596 -9.65 -7.86 9.59
CA ASP A 596 -11.11 -7.88 9.79
C ASP A 596 -11.48 -8.19 11.24
N GLY A 597 -10.77 -9.10 11.91
CA GLY A 597 -10.98 -9.37 13.33
C GLY A 597 -10.65 -8.17 14.23
N PHE A 598 -9.60 -7.41 13.90
CA PHE A 598 -9.25 -6.17 14.60
C PHE A 598 -10.30 -5.08 14.42
N PHE A 599 -10.72 -4.82 13.17
CA PHE A 599 -11.76 -3.81 12.89
C PHE A 599 -13.13 -4.19 13.46
N ALA A 600 -13.43 -5.50 13.57
CA ALA A 600 -14.59 -6.02 14.26
C ALA A 600 -14.46 -6.01 15.81
N ARG A 601 -13.33 -5.54 16.35
CA ARG A 601 -13.02 -5.47 17.79
C ARG A 601 -12.97 -6.84 18.50
N LYS A 602 -12.81 -7.91 17.70
CA LYS A 602 -12.68 -9.31 18.17
C LYS A 602 -11.23 -9.70 18.43
N ARG A 603 -10.30 -9.03 17.77
CA ARG A 603 -8.85 -9.24 17.86
C ARG A 603 -8.13 -7.93 18.17
N THR A 604 -6.86 -8.02 18.54
CA THR A 604 -5.97 -6.86 18.67
C THR A 604 -5.09 -6.73 17.43
N ASN A 605 -4.42 -5.59 17.29
CA ASN A 605 -3.34 -5.45 16.31
C ASN A 605 -2.01 -6.06 16.83
N PRO A 606 -0.90 -5.98 16.06
CA PRO A 606 0.42 -6.50 16.45
C PRO A 606 0.95 -5.97 17.78
N TYR A 607 0.38 -4.85 18.26
CA TYR A 607 0.78 -4.15 19.48
C TYR A 607 -0.17 -4.38 20.67
N GLY A 608 -1.15 -5.27 20.54
CA GLY A 608 -2.15 -5.53 21.58
C GLY A 608 -3.23 -4.45 21.71
N GLU A 609 -3.31 -3.52 20.76
CA GLU A 609 -4.29 -2.45 20.77
C GLU A 609 -5.61 -2.93 20.15
N LYS A 610 -6.74 -2.36 20.60
CA LYS A 610 -8.07 -2.62 20.01
C LYS A 610 -8.48 -1.50 19.07
N TRP A 611 -9.24 -1.83 18.04
CA TRP A 611 -9.78 -0.82 17.13
C TRP A 611 -10.79 0.08 17.85
N THR A 612 -10.53 1.38 17.83
CA THR A 612 -11.39 2.40 18.45
C THR A 612 -12.10 3.28 17.42
N GLY A 613 -11.82 3.13 16.13
CA GLY A 613 -12.42 3.96 15.09
C GLY A 613 -13.82 3.53 14.63
N PRO A 614 -14.34 4.18 13.56
CA PRO A 614 -15.60 3.82 12.93
C PRO A 614 -15.66 2.36 12.51
N ASP A 615 -16.87 1.83 12.36
CA ASP A 615 -17.04 0.48 11.82
C ASP A 615 -16.52 0.41 10.38
N LEU A 616 -15.75 -0.64 10.10
CA LEU A 616 -15.17 -0.87 8.79
C LEU A 616 -15.59 -2.26 8.30
N MET A 617 -16.15 -2.30 7.09
CA MET A 617 -16.62 -3.55 6.50
C MET A 617 -15.46 -4.54 6.27
N PRO A 618 -15.71 -5.86 6.44
CA PRO A 618 -14.71 -6.88 6.17
C PRO A 618 -14.36 -6.98 4.68
N TYR A 619 -13.29 -7.68 4.36
CA TYR A 619 -12.93 -7.98 2.97
C TYR A 619 -14.06 -8.75 2.26
N ASN A 620 -14.19 -8.51 0.96
CA ASN A 620 -15.12 -9.28 0.13
C ASN A 620 -14.52 -10.67 -0.18
N TYR A 621 -15.38 -11.67 -0.34
CA TYR A 621 -15.00 -12.99 -0.85
C TYR A 621 -14.93 -13.03 -2.38
N TRP A 622 -14.08 -13.91 -2.89
CA TRP A 622 -13.88 -14.16 -4.32
C TRP A 622 -14.73 -15.35 -4.78
N PRO A 623 -15.66 -15.19 -5.74
CA PRO A 623 -16.57 -16.24 -6.20
C PRO A 623 -15.87 -17.53 -6.63
N GLU A 624 -14.65 -17.45 -7.16
CA GLU A 624 -13.85 -18.62 -7.56
C GLU A 624 -13.33 -19.49 -6.41
N TYR A 625 -13.40 -18.99 -5.17
CA TYR A 625 -12.91 -19.66 -3.96
C TYR A 625 -14.01 -19.97 -2.92
N VAL A 626 -15.27 -19.77 -3.30
CA VAL A 626 -16.45 -20.09 -2.48
C VAL A 626 -16.64 -21.59 -2.40
#